data_AF-A0AAP8KG79-F1
#
_entry.id   AF-A0AAP8KG79-F1
#
_cell.length_a   1.000
_cell.length_b   1.000
_cell.length_c   1.000
_cell.angle_alpha   90.00
_cell.angle_beta   90.00
_cell.angle_gamma   90.00
#
_symmetry.space_group_name_H-M   'P 1'
#
loop_
_entity.id
_entity.type
_entity.pdbx_description
1 polymer ?
#
loop_
_entity_poly.entity_id
_entity_poly.type
_entity_poly.pdbx_seq_one_letter_code
_entity_poly.pdbx_strand_id
1 'polypeptide(L)'
;MQTKQIDHVLGKPYSVPRERSRWPSLGLALAMHLGLLFFLWVGVHWQNTEPVAVEAEVWDLKVQTAAPPPEVATEPEPTPAPPEPQVEQPAPPPPPPVAAPEPKVDLREAEIALERKKAKLKEEKEKAAAEERRKQELKEREEEKRELEKQKQKEKDKAEKLEKEKADKLEKAKQAKEKEKAAEEKAEKELSDKKAAAEKAAKAKKAAAEKAAADKLRADDMKRMMAQAGNGTTGTAAKATAPRKDSGYVAALTSKIKSNIAYSGSTDVPGNPRAVFKIEQLPTGEIISVRKIKSSGLPAYDSSVENAINKSSPLPKKKDGTVEREIELIFEMKDLPK
;
A
#
# COMPACT_ATOMS: atom_id res chain seq x y z
N MET A 1 59.25 -43.22 22.38
CA MET A 1 57.99 -43.37 21.61
C MET A 1 57.74 -42.05 20.88
N GLN A 2 57.40 -42.07 19.59
CA GLN A 2 57.10 -40.86 18.82
C GLN A 2 55.59 -40.77 18.54
N THR A 3 54.90 -39.83 19.17
CA THR A 3 53.48 -39.54 18.89
C THR A 3 53.38 -38.56 17.73
N LYS A 4 53.20 -39.10 16.52
CA LYS A 4 53.00 -38.34 15.29
C LYS A 4 51.62 -37.66 15.30
N GLN A 5 51.59 -36.34 15.51
CA GLN A 5 50.35 -35.58 15.30
C GLN A 5 49.95 -35.62 13.81
N ILE A 6 48.64 -35.70 13.56
CA ILE A 6 48.04 -35.70 12.23
C ILE A 6 47.11 -34.49 12.19
N ASP A 7 47.60 -33.40 11.60
CA ASP A 7 46.83 -32.17 11.47
C ASP A 7 45.75 -32.32 10.39
N HIS A 8 44.53 -32.63 10.83
CA HIS A 8 43.36 -32.60 9.97
C HIS A 8 43.03 -31.16 9.61
N VAL A 9 43.33 -30.76 8.37
CA VAL A 9 42.96 -29.47 7.80
C VAL A 9 41.45 -29.40 7.61
N LEU A 10 40.72 -28.94 8.63
CA LEU A 10 39.29 -28.65 8.51
C LEU A 10 39.06 -27.49 7.53
N GLY A 11 38.07 -27.65 6.65
CA GLY A 11 37.68 -26.62 5.70
C GLY A 11 37.15 -25.36 6.38
N LYS A 12 37.50 -24.19 5.83
CA LYS A 12 36.99 -22.89 6.29
C LYS A 12 35.45 -22.87 6.15
N PRO A 13 34.68 -22.46 7.16
CA PRO A 13 33.22 -22.43 7.08
C PRO A 13 32.75 -21.44 6.00
N TYR A 14 31.74 -21.84 5.24
CA TYR A 14 31.21 -21.06 4.12
C TYR A 14 30.46 -19.83 4.62
N SER A 15 31.03 -18.63 4.43
CA SER A 15 30.44 -17.37 4.89
C SER A 15 29.52 -16.78 3.81
N VAL A 16 28.21 -16.85 4.05
CA VAL A 16 27.21 -16.22 3.16
C VAL A 16 27.20 -14.71 3.41
N PRO A 17 27.36 -13.86 2.38
CA PRO A 17 27.24 -12.41 2.54
C PRO A 17 25.86 -12.03 3.12
N ARG A 18 25.84 -11.23 4.18
CA ARG A 18 24.58 -10.72 4.75
C ARG A 18 23.88 -9.84 3.72
N GLU A 19 22.62 -10.14 3.41
CA GLU A 19 21.81 -9.28 2.56
C GLU A 19 21.78 -7.84 3.11
N ARG A 20 21.89 -6.86 2.19
CA ARG A 20 21.81 -5.45 2.56
C ARG A 20 20.43 -5.16 3.13
N SER A 21 20.39 -4.69 4.38
CA SER A 21 19.13 -4.42 5.09
C SER A 21 18.19 -3.57 4.25
N ARG A 22 16.94 -4.04 4.09
CA ARG A 22 15.90 -3.39 3.27
C ARG A 22 15.14 -2.29 4.04
N TRP A 23 15.39 -2.16 5.34
CA TRP A 23 14.74 -1.19 6.24
C TRP A 23 14.99 0.28 5.85
N PRO A 24 16.21 0.72 5.46
CA PRO A 24 16.44 2.10 5.02
C PRO A 24 15.64 2.45 3.76
N SER A 25 15.46 1.49 2.84
CA SER A 25 14.65 1.67 1.63
C SER A 25 13.16 1.84 1.96
N LEU A 26 12.64 1.09 2.95
CA LEU A 26 11.27 1.27 3.43
C LEU A 26 11.07 2.65 4.08
N GLY A 27 12.02 3.10 4.89
CA GLY A 27 11.99 4.42 5.52
C GLY A 27 12.03 5.57 4.51
N LEU A 28 12.92 5.47 3.51
CA LEU A 28 13.03 6.47 2.44
C LEU A 28 11.75 6.53 1.58
N ALA A 29 11.16 5.37 1.27
CA ALA A 29 9.90 5.29 0.54
C ALA A 29 8.75 5.96 1.32
N LEU A 30 8.63 5.69 2.63
CA LEU A 30 7.60 6.32 3.47
C LEU A 30 7.80 7.85 3.56
N ALA A 31 9.05 8.32 3.70
CA ALA A 31 9.37 9.74 3.71
C ALA A 31 8.95 10.46 2.40
N MET A 32 9.19 9.84 1.24
CA MET A 32 8.73 10.38 -0.05
C MET A 32 7.21 10.48 -0.14
N HIS A 33 6.46 9.48 0.33
CA HIS A 33 4.99 9.52 0.32
C HIS A 33 4.44 10.58 1.27
N LEU A 34 5.03 10.76 2.46
CA LEU A 34 4.66 11.83 3.39
C LEU A 34 4.97 13.22 2.81
N GLY A 35 6.10 13.39 2.12
CA GLY A 35 6.44 14.63 1.41
C GLY A 35 5.44 14.98 0.31
N LEU A 36 5.01 13.98 -0.49
CA LEU A 36 3.99 14.17 -1.53
C LEU A 36 2.63 14.56 -0.94
N LEU A 37 2.19 13.90 0.14
CA LEU A 37 0.94 14.23 0.83
C LEU A 37 0.97 15.63 1.46
N PHE A 38 2.10 16.04 2.04
CA PHE A 38 2.30 17.39 2.57
C PHE A 38 2.24 18.45 1.45
N PHE A 39 2.91 18.21 0.32
CA PHE A 39 2.86 19.11 -0.84
C PHE A 39 1.43 19.24 -1.39
N LEU A 40 0.69 18.12 -1.50
CA LEU A 40 -0.70 18.13 -1.94
C LEU A 40 -1.60 18.92 -0.97
N TRP A 41 -1.38 18.77 0.33
CA TRP A 41 -2.12 19.52 1.36
C TRP A 41 -1.87 21.03 1.27
N VAL A 42 -0.62 21.47 1.09
CA VAL A 42 -0.29 22.90 0.89
C VAL A 42 -0.94 23.44 -0.39
N GLY A 43 -0.90 22.69 -1.49
CA GLY A 43 -1.52 23.10 -2.76
C GLY A 43 -3.04 23.26 -2.67
N VAL A 44 -3.73 22.27 -2.08
CA VAL A 44 -5.19 22.33 -1.88
C VAL A 44 -5.58 23.42 -0.88
N HIS A 45 -4.78 23.65 0.17
CA HIS A 45 -5.06 24.70 1.14
C HIS A 45 -4.95 26.11 0.54
N TRP A 46 -3.99 26.36 -0.35
CA TRP A 46 -3.89 27.63 -1.10
C TRP A 46 -5.10 27.81 -2.05
N GLN A 47 -5.54 26.74 -2.73
CA GLN A 47 -6.65 26.82 -3.67
C GLN A 47 -8.04 27.05 -3.03
N ASN A 48 -8.16 27.06 -1.70
CA ASN A 48 -9.41 27.36 -1.00
C ASN A 48 -9.72 28.87 -0.97
N THR A 49 -9.97 29.46 -2.13
CA THR A 49 -10.69 30.75 -2.24
C THR A 49 -12.18 30.46 -2.15
N GLU A 50 -12.88 31.04 -1.19
CA GLU A 50 -14.34 30.90 -1.12
C GLU A 50 -14.97 31.55 -2.36
N PRO A 51 -15.82 30.84 -3.12
CA PRO A 51 -16.49 31.43 -4.27
C PRO A 51 -17.48 32.47 -3.75
N VAL A 52 -17.26 33.74 -4.08
CA VAL A 52 -18.22 34.82 -3.85
C VAL A 52 -19.55 34.39 -4.45
N ALA A 53 -20.59 34.33 -3.62
CA ALA A 53 -21.93 33.96 -4.04
C ALA A 53 -22.49 35.06 -4.96
N VAL A 54 -22.24 34.93 -6.26
CA VAL A 54 -22.92 35.71 -7.29
C VAL A 54 -24.34 35.16 -7.36
N GLU A 55 -25.23 35.77 -6.58
CA GLU A 55 -26.66 35.51 -6.62
C GLU A 55 -27.19 35.94 -7.99
N ALA A 56 -27.24 34.97 -8.91
CA ALA A 56 -27.83 35.15 -10.22
C ALA A 56 -29.36 35.23 -10.06
N GLU A 57 -29.86 36.43 -9.79
CA GLU A 57 -31.30 36.73 -9.80
C GLU A 57 -31.89 36.27 -11.14
N VAL A 58 -32.70 35.20 -11.09
CA VAL A 58 -33.31 34.62 -12.28
C VAL A 58 -34.51 35.50 -12.67
N TRP A 59 -34.26 36.44 -13.59
CA TRP A 59 -35.28 37.34 -14.13
C TRP A 59 -36.43 36.55 -14.76
N ASP A 60 -37.60 36.56 -14.10
CA ASP A 60 -38.82 35.96 -14.64
C ASP A 60 -39.29 36.74 -15.88
N LEU A 61 -39.62 36.02 -16.95
CA LEU A 61 -40.05 36.58 -18.24
C LEU A 61 -41.54 36.97 -18.19
N LYS A 62 -41.87 37.90 -17.30
CA LYS A 62 -43.22 38.45 -17.12
C LYS A 62 -43.35 39.83 -17.76
N VAL A 63 -43.87 39.87 -18.98
CA VAL A 63 -44.13 41.14 -19.69
C VAL A 63 -45.27 41.90 -19.03
N GLN A 64 -45.01 43.12 -18.55
CA GLN A 64 -46.05 44.16 -18.44
C GLN A 64 -45.57 45.51 -18.98
N THR A 65 -46.36 45.99 -19.95
CA THR A 65 -46.66 47.37 -20.37
C THR A 65 -46.20 48.51 -19.46
N ALA A 66 -45.70 49.58 -20.11
CA ALA A 66 -45.24 50.82 -19.47
C ALA A 66 -46.37 51.79 -19.07
N ALA A 67 -46.03 52.72 -18.16
CA ALA A 67 -46.75 53.98 -17.93
C ALA A 67 -45.72 55.13 -17.78
N PRO A 68 -46.03 56.39 -18.17
CA PRO A 68 -45.12 57.54 -18.01
C PRO A 68 -45.04 58.06 -16.56
N PRO A 69 -44.06 58.91 -16.21
CA PRO A 69 -43.80 59.32 -14.83
C PRO A 69 -44.69 60.46 -14.32
N PRO A 70 -45.02 60.49 -13.01
CA PRO A 70 -45.48 61.68 -12.30
C PRO A 70 -44.30 62.52 -11.77
N GLU A 71 -44.57 63.80 -11.46
CA GLU A 71 -43.56 64.80 -11.13
C GLU A 71 -43.29 64.98 -9.62
N VAL A 72 -42.05 65.40 -9.31
CA VAL A 72 -41.59 66.32 -8.24
C VAL A 72 -42.34 66.32 -6.88
N ALA A 73 -41.59 66.01 -5.81
CA ALA A 73 -41.83 66.57 -4.48
C ALA A 73 -40.51 66.75 -3.69
N THR A 74 -40.17 68.00 -3.36
CA THR A 74 -39.28 68.50 -2.27
C THR A 74 -37.94 67.77 -2.01
N GLU A 75 -36.77 68.32 -2.36
CA GLU A 75 -36.03 69.46 -1.72
C GLU A 75 -35.12 69.05 -0.53
N PRO A 76 -34.04 69.83 -0.23
CA PRO A 76 -32.73 69.23 0.06
C PRO A 76 -32.12 69.60 1.44
N GLU A 77 -30.91 69.10 1.70
CA GLU A 77 -29.90 69.83 2.51
C GLU A 77 -28.50 69.78 1.83
N PRO A 78 -27.57 70.72 2.15
CA PRO A 78 -26.59 71.20 1.17
C PRO A 78 -25.11 70.81 1.38
N THR A 79 -24.30 71.26 0.42
CA THR A 79 -22.84 71.15 0.31
C THR A 79 -22.04 72.02 1.31
N PRO A 80 -20.69 71.84 1.42
CA PRO A 80 -19.89 72.37 2.56
C PRO A 80 -19.27 73.78 2.37
N ALA A 81 -18.89 74.38 3.52
CA ALA A 81 -17.74 75.24 3.91
C ALA A 81 -16.84 75.98 2.86
N PRO A 82 -16.02 77.00 3.25
CA PRO A 82 -15.92 77.84 4.48
C PRO A 82 -16.08 79.37 4.13
N PRO A 83 -15.60 80.39 4.90
CA PRO A 83 -14.16 80.73 5.09
C PRO A 83 -13.76 81.36 6.47
N GLU A 84 -12.47 81.67 6.65
CA GLU A 84 -11.90 82.47 7.76
C GLU A 84 -12.06 84.00 7.53
N PRO A 85 -11.85 84.83 8.57
CA PRO A 85 -10.91 85.95 8.41
C PRO A 85 -10.00 86.27 9.63
N GLN A 86 -8.78 86.72 9.32
CA GLN A 86 -7.91 87.59 10.16
C GLN A 86 -8.05 89.04 9.62
N VAL A 87 -7.58 90.15 10.23
CA VAL A 87 -6.65 90.33 11.37
C VAL A 87 -7.35 91.15 12.50
N GLU A 88 -6.93 92.26 13.15
CA GLU A 88 -5.75 93.15 13.16
C GLU A 88 -5.61 93.82 14.56
N GLN A 89 -4.71 94.81 14.75
CA GLN A 89 -4.42 95.45 16.05
C GLN A 89 -4.05 96.95 15.92
N PRO A 90 -4.57 97.83 16.80
CA PRO A 90 -3.96 99.14 17.09
C PRO A 90 -3.61 99.37 18.58
N ALA A 91 -2.93 100.49 18.88
CA ALA A 91 -2.19 100.76 20.12
C ALA A 91 -2.81 101.90 21.01
N PRO A 92 -2.30 102.18 22.25
CA PRO A 92 -3.00 102.97 23.30
C PRO A 92 -2.62 104.47 23.35
N PRO A 93 -3.32 105.32 24.14
CA PRO A 93 -2.85 105.73 25.49
C PRO A 93 -4.03 106.03 26.50
N PRO A 94 -3.95 106.96 27.48
CA PRO A 94 -3.29 106.91 28.80
C PRO A 94 -4.25 106.97 30.05
N PRO A 95 -3.77 106.94 31.32
CA PRO A 95 -4.59 106.78 32.57
C PRO A 95 -4.63 108.04 33.50
N PRO A 96 -5.07 108.00 34.79
CA PRO A 96 -6.22 107.38 35.50
C PRO A 96 -7.11 108.47 36.21
N PRO A 97 -8.07 108.19 37.16
CA PRO A 97 -7.73 107.99 38.60
C PRO A 97 -8.68 107.16 39.51
N VAL A 98 -8.08 106.35 40.41
CA VAL A 98 -8.33 106.24 41.88
C VAL A 98 -9.73 105.90 42.50
N ALA A 99 -9.74 104.78 43.25
CA ALA A 99 -10.47 104.42 44.49
C ALA A 99 -12.01 104.17 44.55
N ALA A 100 -12.35 102.92 44.88
CA ALA A 100 -12.89 102.55 46.21
C ALA A 100 -12.50 101.09 46.57
N PRO A 101 -12.24 100.72 47.84
CA PRO A 101 -11.83 99.36 48.21
C PRO A 101 -12.92 98.55 48.92
N GLU A 102 -13.11 97.29 48.51
CA GLU A 102 -13.89 96.27 49.23
C GLU A 102 -13.05 94.98 49.44
N PRO A 103 -13.28 94.20 50.51
CA PRO A 103 -12.30 93.24 51.04
C PRO A 103 -12.17 91.96 50.21
N LYS A 104 -10.94 91.45 50.06
CA LYS A 104 -10.57 90.31 49.19
C LYS A 104 -9.96 89.10 49.92
N VAL A 105 -10.22 88.93 51.21
CA VAL A 105 -9.44 87.99 52.04
C VAL A 105 -10.04 86.57 52.06
N ASP A 106 -11.32 86.41 52.40
CA ASP A 106 -11.88 85.10 52.79
C ASP A 106 -12.13 84.11 51.65
N LEU A 107 -12.24 84.58 50.40
CA LEU A 107 -12.57 83.72 49.25
C LEU A 107 -11.49 82.68 48.94
N ARG A 108 -10.21 83.03 49.14
CA ARG A 108 -9.07 82.18 48.76
C ARG A 108 -8.97 80.92 49.61
N GLU A 109 -9.27 81.00 50.89
CA GLU A 109 -9.20 79.84 51.80
C GLU A 109 -10.33 78.85 51.53
N ALA A 110 -11.54 79.36 51.23
CA ALA A 110 -12.66 78.54 50.78
C ALA A 110 -12.37 77.84 49.44
N GLU A 111 -11.71 78.53 48.51
CA GLU A 111 -11.32 77.98 47.20
C GLU A 111 -10.27 76.86 47.34
N ILE A 112 -9.23 77.06 48.16
CA ILE A 112 -8.22 76.04 48.51
C ILE A 112 -8.87 74.82 49.21
N ALA A 113 -9.86 75.05 50.10
CA ALA A 113 -10.59 73.96 50.74
C ALA A 113 -11.44 73.16 49.75
N LEU A 114 -12.11 73.83 48.80
CA LEU A 114 -12.86 73.19 47.72
C LEU A 114 -11.94 72.40 46.77
N GLU A 115 -10.77 72.93 46.42
CA GLU A 115 -9.80 72.21 45.59
C GLU A 115 -9.25 70.96 46.30
N ARG A 116 -8.86 71.07 47.57
CA ARG A 116 -8.43 69.90 48.37
C ARG A 116 -9.53 68.84 48.48
N LYS A 117 -10.80 69.23 48.58
CA LYS A 117 -11.95 68.30 48.57
C LYS A 117 -12.17 67.67 47.18
N LYS A 118 -12.03 68.42 46.09
CA LYS A 118 -12.07 67.91 44.72
C LYS A 118 -10.91 66.94 44.43
N ALA A 119 -9.71 67.22 44.92
CA ALA A 119 -8.53 66.37 44.77
C ALA A 119 -8.74 65.01 45.46
N LYS A 120 -9.15 65.00 46.74
CA LYS A 120 -9.48 63.74 47.46
C LYS A 120 -10.58 62.94 46.76
N LEU A 121 -11.65 63.60 46.29
CA LEU A 121 -12.73 62.93 45.56
C LEU A 121 -12.27 62.34 44.22
N LYS A 122 -11.30 62.96 43.53
CA LYS A 122 -10.67 62.40 42.33
C LYS A 122 -9.82 61.17 42.68
N GLU A 123 -8.94 61.28 43.68
CA GLU A 123 -8.07 60.20 44.14
C GLU A 123 -8.86 58.96 44.61
N GLU A 124 -9.95 59.17 45.34
CA GLU A 124 -10.87 58.12 45.79
C GLU A 124 -11.58 57.43 44.62
N LYS A 125 -12.07 58.20 43.63
CA LYS A 125 -12.66 57.65 42.40
C LYS A 125 -11.65 56.92 41.53
N GLU A 126 -10.42 57.40 41.44
CA GLU A 126 -9.34 56.76 40.69
C GLU A 126 -8.93 55.42 41.34
N LYS A 127 -8.83 55.39 42.68
CA LYS A 127 -8.60 54.14 43.44
C LYS A 127 -9.74 53.14 43.27
N ALA A 128 -11.00 53.59 43.36
CA ALA A 128 -12.16 52.73 43.12
C ALA A 128 -12.18 52.16 41.69
N ALA A 129 -11.92 52.99 40.68
CA ALA A 129 -11.85 52.54 39.28
C ALA A 129 -10.65 51.60 39.02
N ALA A 130 -9.51 51.79 39.71
CA ALA A 130 -8.36 50.90 39.63
C ALA A 130 -8.62 49.54 40.31
N GLU A 131 -9.34 49.52 41.44
CA GLU A 131 -9.78 48.28 42.08
C GLU A 131 -10.80 47.54 41.20
N GLU A 132 -11.79 48.24 40.64
CA GLU A 132 -12.78 47.64 39.74
C GLU A 132 -12.11 47.04 38.49
N ARG A 133 -11.19 47.76 37.85
CA ARG A 133 -10.42 47.23 36.70
C ARG A 133 -9.62 45.98 37.06
N ARG A 134 -8.93 45.97 38.21
CA ARG A 134 -8.22 44.75 38.69
C ARG A 134 -9.19 43.60 38.95
N LYS A 135 -10.40 43.88 39.43
CA LYS A 135 -11.46 42.90 39.69
C LYS A 135 -12.13 42.38 38.41
N GLN A 136 -12.11 43.16 37.32
CA GLN A 136 -12.49 42.74 35.98
C GLN A 136 -11.38 41.87 35.36
N GLU A 137 -10.14 42.35 35.33
CA GLU A 137 -8.95 41.61 34.82
C GLU A 137 -8.79 40.23 35.49
N LEU A 138 -8.97 40.15 36.81
CA LEU A 138 -8.91 38.88 37.53
C LEU A 138 -10.02 37.90 37.14
N LYS A 139 -11.23 38.38 36.82
CA LYS A 139 -12.34 37.54 36.34
C LYS A 139 -12.11 37.07 34.92
N GLU A 140 -11.76 37.97 34.01
CA GLU A 140 -11.45 37.65 32.61
C GLU A 140 -10.34 36.59 32.54
N ARG A 141 -9.31 36.71 33.38
CA ARG A 141 -8.20 35.75 33.50
C ARG A 141 -8.59 34.43 34.19
N GLU A 142 -9.62 34.40 35.03
CA GLU A 142 -10.18 33.17 35.58
C GLU A 142 -11.04 32.44 34.53
N GLU A 143 -11.85 33.19 33.78
CA GLU A 143 -12.67 32.68 32.68
C GLU A 143 -11.80 32.16 31.51
N GLU A 144 -10.76 32.90 31.10
CA GLU A 144 -9.77 32.46 30.11
C GLU A 144 -9.09 31.14 30.53
N LYS A 145 -8.66 31.03 31.79
CA LYS A 145 -8.08 29.79 32.33
C LYS A 145 -9.07 28.63 32.29
N ARG A 146 -10.33 28.88 32.67
CA ARG A 146 -11.40 27.88 32.69
C ARG A 146 -11.80 27.43 31.29
N GLU A 147 -11.81 28.35 30.32
CA GLU A 147 -11.97 28.07 28.90
C GLU A 147 -10.80 27.22 28.38
N LEU A 148 -9.55 27.60 28.66
CA LEU A 148 -8.34 26.89 28.25
C LEU A 148 -8.27 25.47 28.84
N GLU A 149 -8.65 25.30 30.11
CA GLU A 149 -8.75 23.99 30.75
C GLU A 149 -9.86 23.13 30.12
N LYS A 150 -11.04 23.72 29.87
CA LYS A 150 -12.17 23.06 29.19
C LYS A 150 -11.86 22.69 27.74
N GLN A 151 -11.04 23.49 27.05
CA GLN A 151 -10.51 23.14 25.72
C GLN A 151 -9.50 21.99 25.80
N LYS A 152 -8.50 22.07 26.69
CA LYS A 152 -7.51 20.99 26.91
C LYS A 152 -8.15 19.68 27.34
N GLN A 153 -9.21 19.70 28.15
CA GLN A 153 -9.94 18.49 28.52
C GLN A 153 -10.72 17.93 27.32
N LYS A 154 -11.44 18.76 26.56
CA LYS A 154 -12.09 18.32 25.31
C LYS A 154 -11.09 17.73 24.29
N GLU A 155 -9.86 18.26 24.24
CA GLU A 155 -8.80 17.75 23.37
C GLU A 155 -8.29 16.39 23.86
N LYS A 156 -8.01 16.23 25.16
CA LYS A 156 -7.66 14.94 25.77
C LYS A 156 -8.76 13.90 25.58
N ASP A 157 -10.02 14.24 25.87
CA ASP A 157 -11.18 13.35 25.70
C ASP A 157 -11.35 12.90 24.24
N LYS A 158 -11.07 13.79 23.28
CA LYS A 158 -11.04 13.45 21.85
C LYS A 158 -9.86 12.54 21.51
N ALA A 159 -8.66 12.85 21.99
CA ALA A 159 -7.45 12.08 21.72
C ALA A 159 -7.57 10.64 22.29
N GLU A 160 -8.02 10.49 23.53
CA GLU A 160 -8.24 9.19 24.18
C GLU A 160 -9.30 8.35 23.44
N LYS A 161 -10.39 8.98 22.98
CA LYS A 161 -11.40 8.30 22.14
C LYS A 161 -10.83 7.87 20.79
N LEU A 162 -10.02 8.71 20.14
CA LEU A 162 -9.36 8.38 18.87
C LEU A 162 -8.30 7.28 19.04
N GLU A 163 -7.60 7.24 20.16
CA GLU A 163 -6.66 6.17 20.50
C GLU A 163 -7.40 4.86 20.79
N LYS A 164 -8.46 4.89 21.61
CA LYS A 164 -9.32 3.73 21.88
C LYS A 164 -9.97 3.19 20.61
N GLU A 165 -10.51 4.02 19.72
CA GLU A 165 -11.05 3.56 18.44
C GLU A 165 -9.97 2.91 17.58
N LYS A 166 -8.77 3.49 17.50
CA LYS A 166 -7.63 2.91 16.78
C LYS A 166 -7.18 1.57 17.39
N ALA A 167 -7.17 1.45 18.72
CA ALA A 167 -6.83 0.22 19.42
C ALA A 167 -7.87 -0.88 19.14
N ASP A 168 -9.17 -0.59 19.33
CA ASP A 168 -10.30 -1.47 19.02
C ASP A 168 -10.24 -1.95 17.57
N LYS A 169 -10.00 -1.04 16.62
CA LYS A 169 -9.97 -1.32 15.18
C LYS A 169 -8.74 -2.15 14.80
N LEU A 170 -7.59 -1.90 15.43
CA LEU A 170 -6.37 -2.70 15.28
C LEU A 170 -6.55 -4.09 15.87
N GLU A 171 -7.20 -4.24 17.03
CA GLU A 171 -7.45 -5.54 17.64
C GLU A 171 -8.47 -6.35 16.83
N LYS A 172 -9.59 -5.75 16.43
CA LYS A 172 -10.58 -6.38 15.54
C LYS A 172 -9.94 -6.81 14.21
N ALA A 173 -9.02 -6.01 13.64
CA ALA A 173 -8.26 -6.38 12.45
C ALA A 173 -7.25 -7.53 12.70
N LYS A 174 -6.62 -7.60 13.88
CA LYS A 174 -5.76 -8.74 14.28
C LYS A 174 -6.59 -10.02 14.44
N GLN A 175 -7.66 -9.97 15.24
CA GLN A 175 -8.56 -11.10 15.46
C GLN A 175 -9.19 -11.61 14.15
N ALA A 176 -9.54 -10.71 13.22
CA ALA A 176 -10.03 -11.09 11.90
C ALA A 176 -8.98 -11.87 11.10
N LYS A 177 -7.75 -11.35 10.99
CA LYS A 177 -6.65 -12.03 10.28
C LYS A 177 -6.21 -13.33 10.94
N GLU A 178 -6.34 -13.45 12.25
CA GLU A 178 -6.05 -14.69 12.98
C GLU A 178 -7.13 -15.75 12.70
N LYS A 179 -8.42 -15.36 12.72
CA LYS A 179 -9.54 -16.25 12.34
C LYS A 179 -9.48 -16.66 10.86
N GLU A 180 -9.09 -15.75 9.97
CA GLU A 180 -8.87 -16.00 8.55
C GLU A 180 -7.76 -17.05 8.35
N LYS A 181 -6.58 -16.85 8.93
CA LYS A 181 -5.47 -17.82 8.88
C LYS A 181 -5.82 -19.17 9.52
N ALA A 182 -6.54 -19.16 10.65
CA ALA A 182 -6.97 -20.39 11.31
C ALA A 182 -8.06 -21.14 10.51
N ALA A 183 -8.78 -20.47 9.61
CA ALA A 183 -9.68 -21.10 8.65
C ALA A 183 -8.91 -21.62 7.43
N GLU A 184 -7.97 -20.85 6.90
CA GLU A 184 -7.09 -21.24 5.78
C GLU A 184 -6.25 -22.48 6.12
N GLU A 185 -5.58 -22.50 7.28
CA GLU A 185 -4.78 -23.64 7.75
C GLU A 185 -5.64 -24.91 7.94
N LYS A 186 -6.90 -24.76 8.41
CA LYS A 186 -7.84 -25.87 8.52
C LYS A 186 -8.29 -26.38 7.16
N ALA A 187 -8.58 -25.48 6.21
CA ALA A 187 -8.96 -25.83 4.86
C ALA A 187 -7.81 -26.51 4.09
N GLU A 188 -6.56 -26.05 4.27
CA GLU A 188 -5.39 -26.70 3.68
C GLU A 188 -5.14 -28.08 4.31
N LYS A 189 -5.25 -28.21 5.63
CA LYS A 189 -5.17 -29.52 6.31
C LYS A 189 -6.22 -30.47 5.79
N GLU A 190 -7.50 -30.09 5.77
CA GLU A 190 -8.59 -30.93 5.25
C GLU A 190 -8.42 -31.28 3.76
N LEU A 191 -7.88 -30.36 2.94
CA LEU A 191 -7.52 -30.65 1.55
C LEU A 191 -6.35 -31.63 1.42
N SER A 192 -5.33 -31.53 2.28
CA SER A 192 -4.17 -32.43 2.28
C SER A 192 -4.55 -33.83 2.77
N ASP A 193 -5.38 -33.94 3.81
CA ASP A 193 -5.93 -35.21 4.31
C ASP A 193 -6.83 -35.87 3.27
N LYS A 194 -7.73 -35.11 2.61
CA LYS A 194 -8.55 -35.63 1.50
C LYS A 194 -7.71 -36.11 0.33
N LYS A 195 -6.63 -35.39 -0.04
CA LYS A 195 -5.69 -35.82 -1.08
C LYS A 195 -4.93 -37.09 -0.68
N ALA A 196 -4.42 -37.16 0.55
CA ALA A 196 -3.71 -38.33 1.06
C ALA A 196 -4.62 -39.57 1.18
N ALA A 197 -5.88 -39.39 1.59
CA ALA A 197 -6.89 -40.45 1.62
C ALA A 197 -7.24 -40.93 0.19
N ALA A 198 -7.44 -40.00 -0.75
CA ALA A 198 -7.70 -40.32 -2.15
C ALA A 198 -6.52 -41.05 -2.82
N GLU A 199 -5.27 -40.63 -2.56
CA GLU A 199 -4.08 -41.31 -3.08
C GLU A 199 -3.93 -42.71 -2.48
N LYS A 200 -4.10 -42.87 -1.16
CA LYS A 200 -4.10 -44.19 -0.49
C LYS A 200 -5.18 -45.11 -1.07
N ALA A 201 -6.40 -44.60 -1.28
CA ALA A 201 -7.48 -45.37 -1.89
C ALA A 201 -7.20 -45.74 -3.37
N ALA A 202 -6.63 -44.83 -4.16
CA ALA A 202 -6.23 -45.09 -5.55
C ALA A 202 -5.09 -46.11 -5.63
N LYS A 203 -4.09 -46.01 -4.73
CA LYS A 203 -2.96 -46.95 -4.64
C LYS A 203 -3.40 -48.34 -4.17
N ALA A 204 -4.32 -48.42 -3.21
CA ALA A 204 -4.95 -49.68 -2.79
C ALA A 204 -5.76 -50.32 -3.93
N LYS A 205 -6.58 -49.55 -4.66
CA LYS A 205 -7.31 -50.05 -5.84
C LYS A 205 -6.38 -50.53 -6.95
N LYS A 206 -5.28 -49.81 -7.22
CA LYS A 206 -4.25 -50.25 -8.19
C LYS A 206 -3.59 -51.55 -7.75
N ALA A 207 -3.12 -51.65 -6.50
CA ALA A 207 -2.48 -52.87 -5.99
C ALA A 207 -3.44 -54.08 -5.98
N ALA A 208 -4.72 -53.88 -5.66
CA ALA A 208 -5.73 -54.93 -5.74
C ALA A 208 -5.99 -55.40 -7.18
N ALA A 209 -6.10 -54.46 -8.13
CA ALA A 209 -6.28 -54.79 -9.55
C ALA A 209 -5.03 -55.46 -10.17
N GLU A 210 -3.83 -54.99 -9.80
CA GLU A 210 -2.55 -55.57 -10.22
C GLU A 210 -2.37 -56.99 -9.66
N LYS A 211 -2.70 -57.22 -8.39
CA LYS A 211 -2.71 -58.56 -7.81
C LYS A 211 -3.72 -59.47 -8.51
N ALA A 212 -4.96 -59.02 -8.71
CA ALA A 212 -5.96 -59.81 -9.43
C ALA A 212 -5.56 -60.13 -10.88
N ALA A 213 -4.88 -59.22 -11.56
CA ALA A 213 -4.31 -59.47 -12.88
C ALA A 213 -3.14 -60.47 -12.86
N ALA A 214 -2.26 -60.38 -11.85
CA ALA A 214 -1.15 -61.31 -11.67
C ALA A 214 -1.63 -62.73 -11.28
N ASP A 215 -2.62 -62.85 -10.40
CA ASP A 215 -3.24 -64.12 -10.03
C ASP A 215 -3.95 -64.76 -11.23
N LYS A 216 -4.64 -63.95 -12.07
CA LYS A 216 -5.21 -64.43 -13.34
C LYS A 216 -4.14 -64.89 -14.33
N LEU A 217 -3.08 -64.09 -14.56
CA LEU A 217 -1.96 -64.47 -15.43
C LEU A 217 -1.31 -65.78 -14.97
N ARG A 218 -1.17 -65.99 -13.66
CA ARG A 218 -0.65 -67.24 -13.08
C ARG A 218 -1.56 -68.44 -13.36
N ALA A 219 -2.88 -68.26 -13.30
CA ALA A 219 -3.84 -69.30 -13.65
C ALA A 219 -3.84 -69.63 -15.15
N ASP A 220 -3.81 -68.61 -16.02
CA ASP A 220 -3.73 -68.78 -17.47
C ASP A 220 -2.39 -69.44 -17.91
N ASP A 221 -1.28 -69.12 -17.24
CA ASP A 221 0.04 -69.73 -17.51
C ASP A 221 0.12 -71.19 -17.01
N MET A 222 -0.38 -71.50 -15.80
CA MET A 222 -0.48 -72.90 -15.35
C MET A 222 -1.40 -73.73 -16.27
N LYS A 223 -2.49 -73.14 -16.78
CA LYS A 223 -3.37 -73.79 -17.76
C LYS A 223 -2.65 -74.04 -19.09
N ARG A 224 -1.85 -73.09 -19.57
CA ARG A 224 -0.98 -73.28 -20.75
C ARG A 224 0.09 -74.36 -20.49
N MET A 225 0.72 -74.37 -19.33
CA MET A 225 1.74 -75.36 -18.97
C MET A 225 1.16 -76.77 -18.89
N MET A 226 -0.05 -76.95 -18.35
CA MET A 226 -0.76 -78.24 -18.40
C MET A 226 -1.11 -78.65 -19.84
N ALA A 227 -1.60 -77.73 -20.67
CA ALA A 227 -1.89 -78.03 -22.08
C ALA A 227 -0.63 -78.42 -22.87
N GLN A 228 0.50 -77.76 -22.60
CA GLN A 228 1.80 -78.05 -23.23
C GLN A 228 2.44 -79.35 -22.68
N ALA A 229 2.18 -79.72 -21.43
CA ALA A 229 2.57 -81.01 -20.88
C ALA A 229 1.77 -82.19 -21.51
N GLY A 230 0.57 -81.92 -22.05
CA GLY A 230 -0.23 -82.89 -22.78
C GLY A 230 0.17 -83.09 -24.25
N ASN A 231 0.88 -82.15 -24.88
CA ASN A 231 1.20 -82.22 -26.30
C ASN A 231 2.56 -81.56 -26.63
N GLY A 232 3.53 -82.37 -27.07
CA GLY A 232 4.93 -81.96 -27.17
C GLY A 232 5.31 -81.05 -28.35
N THR A 233 6.42 -80.33 -28.16
CA THR A 233 7.28 -79.62 -29.14
C THR A 233 6.65 -78.60 -30.10
N THR A 234 6.92 -77.31 -29.87
CA THR A 234 7.90 -76.50 -30.64
C THR A 234 7.93 -75.07 -30.10
N GLY A 235 9.07 -74.39 -30.22
CA GLY A 235 9.28 -73.09 -29.54
C GLY A 235 9.12 -71.86 -30.43
N THR A 236 8.32 -70.89 -29.98
CA THR A 236 8.45 -69.47 -30.36
C THR A 236 8.40 -68.61 -29.11
N ALA A 237 9.53 -68.01 -28.73
CA ALA A 237 9.63 -67.19 -27.53
C ALA A 237 8.83 -65.87 -27.69
N ALA A 238 7.85 -65.63 -26.82
CA ALA A 238 7.01 -64.43 -26.87
C ALA A 238 7.85 -63.17 -26.56
N LYS A 239 8.08 -62.33 -27.57
CA LYS A 239 8.86 -61.10 -27.47
C LYS A 239 8.15 -60.10 -26.54
N ALA A 240 8.70 -59.91 -25.34
CA ALA A 240 8.04 -59.15 -24.26
C ALA A 240 7.54 -57.75 -24.70
N THR A 241 6.21 -57.61 -24.73
CA THR A 241 5.44 -56.39 -25.01
C THR A 241 5.29 -55.51 -23.77
N ALA A 242 6.41 -55.20 -23.12
CA ALA A 242 6.47 -54.00 -22.28
C ALA A 242 6.28 -52.77 -23.21
N PRO A 243 5.48 -51.76 -22.81
CA PRO A 243 5.31 -50.53 -23.58
C PRO A 243 6.61 -49.72 -23.54
N ARG A 244 7.49 -49.97 -24.51
CA ARG A 244 8.70 -49.18 -24.74
C ARG A 244 8.26 -47.80 -25.19
N LYS A 245 8.69 -46.74 -24.50
CA LYS A 245 8.60 -45.36 -25.03
C LYS A 245 9.30 -45.37 -26.40
N ASP A 246 8.62 -44.89 -27.43
CA ASP A 246 9.13 -44.96 -28.80
C ASP A 246 10.37 -44.08 -28.95
N SER A 247 11.55 -44.70 -29.00
CA SER A 247 12.83 -43.98 -29.03
C SER A 247 12.94 -43.03 -30.23
N GLY A 248 12.41 -43.44 -31.40
CA GLY A 248 12.32 -42.58 -32.58
C GLY A 248 11.34 -41.40 -32.43
N TYR A 249 10.29 -41.54 -31.61
CA TYR A 249 9.37 -40.44 -31.30
C TYR A 249 10.04 -39.44 -30.36
N VAL A 250 10.63 -39.92 -29.27
CA VAL A 250 11.39 -39.10 -28.32
C VAL A 250 12.54 -38.37 -29.03
N ALA A 251 13.22 -39.03 -29.96
CA ALA A 251 14.25 -38.40 -30.80
C ALA A 251 13.69 -37.28 -31.71
N ALA A 252 12.54 -37.48 -32.35
CA ALA A 252 11.91 -36.47 -33.20
C ALA A 252 11.48 -35.22 -32.40
N LEU A 253 10.84 -35.41 -31.24
CA LEU A 253 10.51 -34.33 -30.30
C LEU A 253 11.76 -33.57 -29.86
N THR A 254 12.77 -34.31 -29.40
CA THR A 254 14.01 -33.74 -28.87
C THR A 254 14.80 -33.01 -29.96
N SER A 255 14.79 -33.50 -31.21
CA SER A 255 15.41 -32.84 -32.37
C SER A 255 14.70 -31.53 -32.73
N LYS A 256 13.36 -31.54 -32.82
CA LYS A 256 12.56 -30.32 -33.08
C LYS A 256 12.84 -29.25 -32.02
N ILE A 257 12.85 -29.64 -30.74
CA ILE A 257 13.13 -28.72 -29.63
C ILE A 257 14.58 -28.22 -29.68
N LYS A 258 15.57 -29.11 -29.88
CA LYS A 258 16.99 -28.72 -30.00
C LYS A 258 17.24 -27.71 -31.12
N SER A 259 16.57 -27.83 -32.26
CA SER A 259 16.67 -26.85 -33.37
C SER A 259 16.14 -25.45 -33.03
N ASN A 260 15.39 -25.30 -31.92
CA ASN A 260 14.86 -24.04 -31.43
C ASN A 260 15.61 -23.46 -30.22
N ILE A 261 16.63 -24.14 -29.66
CA ILE A 261 17.38 -23.65 -28.50
C ILE A 261 18.38 -22.57 -28.92
N ALA A 262 18.00 -21.31 -28.71
CA ALA A 262 18.92 -20.19 -28.73
C ALA A 262 19.58 -20.04 -27.35
N TYR A 263 20.83 -20.50 -27.22
CA TYR A 263 21.66 -20.31 -26.03
C TYR A 263 23.00 -19.68 -26.43
N SER A 264 23.35 -18.55 -25.81
CA SER A 264 24.49 -17.71 -26.18
C SER A 264 25.69 -17.81 -25.22
N GLY A 265 25.65 -18.71 -24.24
CA GLY A 265 26.77 -18.99 -23.34
C GLY A 265 27.68 -20.10 -23.86
N SER A 266 28.81 -20.34 -23.19
CA SER A 266 29.67 -21.49 -23.52
C SER A 266 28.90 -22.81 -23.36
N THR A 267 29.00 -23.68 -24.36
CA THR A 267 28.49 -25.06 -24.32
C THR A 267 29.49 -26.03 -23.67
N ASP A 268 30.76 -25.64 -23.55
CA ASP A 268 31.81 -26.44 -22.91
C ASP A 268 31.82 -26.17 -21.39
N VAL A 269 30.90 -26.84 -20.69
CA VAL A 269 30.75 -26.78 -19.23
C VAL A 269 31.08 -28.16 -18.64
N PRO A 270 32.09 -28.28 -17.76
CA PRO A 270 32.48 -29.56 -17.19
C PRO A 270 31.34 -30.16 -16.34
N GLY A 271 31.12 -31.47 -16.50
CA GLY A 271 30.06 -32.22 -15.81
C GLY A 271 28.80 -32.50 -16.63
N ASN A 272 28.70 -32.00 -17.88
CA ASN A 272 27.57 -32.19 -18.79
C ASN A 272 26.20 -31.85 -18.16
N PRO A 273 25.85 -30.55 -18.04
CA PRO A 273 24.60 -30.12 -17.42
C PRO A 273 23.35 -30.71 -18.10
N ARG A 274 22.49 -31.37 -17.33
CA ARG A 274 21.26 -32.06 -17.79
C ARG A 274 20.03 -31.42 -17.15
N ALA A 275 19.20 -30.74 -17.94
CA ALA A 275 17.87 -30.30 -17.51
C ALA A 275 16.82 -31.38 -17.82
N VAL A 276 15.78 -31.48 -16.99
CA VAL A 276 14.66 -32.41 -17.19
C VAL A 276 13.36 -31.63 -17.15
N PHE A 277 12.56 -31.75 -18.21
CA PHE A 277 11.27 -31.07 -18.36
C PHE A 277 10.15 -32.08 -18.59
N LYS A 278 9.06 -31.93 -17.84
CA LYS A 278 7.76 -32.51 -18.16
C LYS A 278 7.01 -31.54 -19.07
N ILE A 279 6.50 -32.06 -20.18
CA ILE A 279 5.72 -31.35 -21.19
C ILE A 279 4.35 -32.02 -21.24
N GLU A 280 3.29 -31.23 -21.16
CA GLU A 280 1.91 -31.68 -21.37
C GLU A 280 1.38 -31.10 -22.68
N GLN A 281 0.74 -31.91 -23.51
CA GLN A 281 0.33 -31.54 -24.87
C GLN A 281 -1.04 -32.14 -25.27
N LEU A 282 -1.72 -31.46 -26.20
CA LEU A 282 -2.96 -31.91 -26.82
C LEU A 282 -2.69 -33.04 -27.86
N PRO A 283 -3.71 -33.84 -28.24
CA PRO A 283 -3.65 -34.77 -29.38
C PRO A 283 -3.35 -34.10 -30.74
N THR A 284 -3.48 -32.77 -30.82
CA THR A 284 -3.04 -31.96 -31.97
C THR A 284 -1.50 -31.91 -32.09
N GLY A 285 -0.78 -32.09 -30.98
CA GLY A 285 0.66 -31.82 -30.83
C GLY A 285 0.95 -30.46 -30.17
N GLU A 286 -0.07 -29.65 -29.89
CA GLU A 286 0.10 -28.34 -29.26
C GLU A 286 0.43 -28.46 -27.77
N ILE A 287 1.36 -27.63 -27.29
CA ILE A 287 1.84 -27.65 -25.90
C ILE A 287 0.86 -26.89 -25.00
N ILE A 288 0.47 -27.54 -23.89
CA ILE A 288 -0.41 -27.00 -22.84
C ILE A 288 0.41 -26.42 -21.69
N SER A 289 1.40 -27.19 -21.21
CA SER A 289 2.21 -26.81 -20.06
C SER A 289 3.64 -27.34 -20.18
N VAL A 290 4.59 -26.57 -19.65
CA VAL A 290 6.00 -26.95 -19.52
C VAL A 290 6.37 -26.81 -18.05
N ARG A 291 6.98 -27.84 -17.48
CA ARG A 291 7.38 -27.88 -16.07
C ARG A 291 8.79 -28.45 -15.96
N LYS A 292 9.72 -27.63 -15.50
CA LYS A 292 11.06 -28.09 -15.11
C LYS A 292 10.97 -29.01 -13.88
N ILE A 293 11.36 -30.27 -14.05
CA ILE A 293 11.51 -31.24 -12.95
C ILE A 293 12.90 -31.08 -12.31
N LYS A 294 13.93 -30.90 -13.13
CA LYS A 294 15.32 -30.78 -12.69
C LYS A 294 16.04 -29.70 -13.48
N SER A 295 16.70 -28.78 -12.77
CA SER A 295 17.59 -27.79 -13.38
C SER A 295 18.89 -28.43 -13.83
N SER A 296 19.46 -27.91 -14.92
CA SER A 296 20.84 -28.18 -15.32
C SER A 296 21.89 -27.65 -14.34
N GLY A 297 21.53 -26.70 -13.48
CA GLY A 297 22.44 -25.87 -12.70
C GLY A 297 22.76 -24.51 -13.34
N LEU A 298 22.36 -24.27 -14.60
CA LEU A 298 22.55 -23.01 -15.32
C LEU A 298 21.20 -22.39 -15.70
N PRO A 299 20.73 -21.34 -14.99
CA PRO A 299 19.42 -20.73 -15.23
C PRO A 299 19.21 -20.20 -16.65
N ALA A 300 20.27 -19.70 -17.29
CA ALA A 300 20.22 -19.22 -18.68
C ALA A 300 19.94 -20.37 -19.66
N TYR A 301 20.61 -21.52 -19.50
CA TYR A 301 20.36 -22.70 -20.34
C TYR A 301 18.96 -23.28 -20.11
N ASP A 302 18.55 -23.42 -18.84
CA ASP A 302 17.19 -23.86 -18.49
C ASP A 302 16.13 -22.98 -19.20
N SER A 303 16.29 -21.66 -19.15
CA SER A 303 15.34 -20.71 -19.75
C SER A 303 15.37 -20.75 -21.29
N SER A 304 16.55 -20.94 -21.91
CA SER A 304 16.67 -21.18 -23.35
C SER A 304 15.97 -22.48 -23.78
N VAL A 305 16.05 -23.55 -22.99
CA VAL A 305 15.33 -24.81 -23.25
C VAL A 305 13.82 -24.63 -23.09
N GLU A 306 13.36 -23.94 -22.03
CA GLU A 306 11.94 -23.69 -21.78
C GLU A 306 11.29 -22.86 -22.91
N ASN A 307 11.97 -21.79 -23.36
CA ASN A 307 11.57 -21.01 -24.53
C ASN A 307 11.57 -21.84 -25.82
N ALA A 308 12.57 -22.72 -26.01
CA ALA A 308 12.64 -23.58 -27.19
C ALA A 308 11.52 -24.64 -27.24
N ILE A 309 11.14 -25.18 -26.08
CA ILE A 309 9.98 -26.08 -25.95
C ILE A 309 8.73 -25.33 -26.41
N ASN A 310 8.44 -24.17 -25.83
CA ASN A 310 7.26 -23.36 -26.20
C ASN A 310 7.24 -23.00 -27.70
N LYS A 311 8.39 -22.59 -28.27
CA LYS A 311 8.56 -22.29 -29.70
C LYS A 311 8.42 -23.52 -30.62
N SER A 312 8.42 -24.73 -30.07
CA SER A 312 8.31 -25.99 -30.83
C SER A 312 6.90 -26.54 -30.96
N SER A 313 5.89 -25.81 -30.46
CA SER A 313 4.48 -26.12 -30.70
C SER A 313 4.08 -25.85 -32.17
N PRO A 314 3.31 -26.74 -32.85
CA PRO A 314 2.97 -28.09 -32.43
C PRO A 314 4.14 -29.07 -32.62
N LEU A 315 4.29 -29.96 -31.64
CA LEU A 315 5.30 -31.01 -31.63
C LEU A 315 4.96 -32.15 -32.62
N PRO A 316 5.98 -32.88 -33.12
CA PRO A 316 5.79 -34.09 -33.90
C PRO A 316 4.83 -35.11 -33.26
N LYS A 317 4.21 -35.94 -34.12
CA LYS A 317 3.36 -37.07 -33.72
C LYS A 317 4.12 -38.41 -33.86
N LYS A 318 3.61 -39.48 -33.27
CA LYS A 318 4.11 -40.84 -33.47
C LYS A 318 3.87 -41.30 -34.92
N LYS A 319 4.55 -42.36 -35.34
CA LYS A 319 4.31 -43.02 -36.63
C LYS A 319 2.85 -43.49 -36.77
N ASP A 320 2.22 -43.84 -35.66
CA ASP A 320 0.82 -44.26 -35.57
C ASP A 320 -0.16 -43.06 -35.48
N GLY A 321 0.30 -41.83 -35.76
CA GLY A 321 -0.48 -40.59 -35.67
C GLY A 321 -0.82 -40.11 -34.25
N THR A 322 -0.58 -40.95 -33.24
CA THR A 322 -0.88 -40.66 -31.83
C THR A 322 0.16 -39.73 -31.17
N VAL A 323 -0.18 -39.22 -29.99
CA VAL A 323 0.63 -38.25 -29.21
C VAL A 323 0.58 -38.68 -27.74
N GLU A 324 1.74 -38.73 -27.06
CA GLU A 324 1.77 -38.94 -25.60
C GLU A 324 1.37 -37.63 -24.89
N ARG A 325 0.27 -37.63 -24.13
CA ARG A 325 -0.27 -36.42 -23.47
C ARG A 325 0.71 -35.80 -22.48
N GLU A 326 1.53 -36.61 -21.83
CA GLU A 326 2.56 -36.21 -20.87
C GLU A 326 3.88 -36.87 -21.25
N ILE A 327 4.94 -36.08 -21.43
CA ILE A 327 6.27 -36.56 -21.79
C ILE A 327 7.32 -35.92 -20.90
N GLU A 328 8.21 -36.73 -20.38
CA GLU A 328 9.44 -36.30 -19.71
C GLU A 328 10.59 -36.35 -20.72
N LEU A 329 11.20 -35.19 -21.01
CA LEU A 329 12.36 -35.05 -21.89
C LEU A 329 13.58 -34.56 -21.09
N ILE A 330 14.76 -35.07 -21.48
CA ILE A 330 16.05 -34.71 -20.90
C ILE A 330 16.84 -33.93 -21.96
N PHE A 331 17.35 -32.75 -21.58
CA PHE A 331 18.15 -31.88 -22.43
C PHE A 331 19.54 -31.70 -21.84
N GLU A 332 20.56 -32.04 -22.64
CA GLU A 332 21.96 -32.01 -22.24
C GLU A 332 22.69 -30.96 -23.09
N MET A 333 23.53 -30.12 -22.47
CA MET A 333 24.22 -29.03 -23.19
C MET A 333 25.12 -29.54 -24.32
N LYS A 334 25.68 -30.75 -24.18
CA LYS A 334 26.52 -31.37 -25.21
C LYS A 334 25.77 -31.76 -26.48
N ASP A 335 24.44 -31.88 -26.42
CA ASP A 335 23.59 -32.21 -27.56
C ASP A 335 23.05 -30.98 -28.31
N LEU A 336 23.48 -29.77 -27.95
CA LEU A 336 23.11 -28.56 -28.70
C LEU A 336 23.71 -28.61 -30.12
N PRO A 337 23.01 -28.08 -31.14
CA PRO A 337 23.66 -27.69 -32.38
C PRO A 337 24.75 -26.66 -32.07
N LYS A 338 25.89 -26.77 -32.76
CA LYS A 338 27.00 -25.80 -32.71
C LYS A 338 26.77 -24.67 -33.72
#